data_AF-A0A8H7SHL5-F1
#
_entry.id   AF-A0A8H7SHL5-F1
#
_cell.length_a   1.000
_cell.length_b   1.000
_cell.length_c   1.000
_cell.angle_alpha   90.00
_cell.angle_beta   90.00
_cell.angle_gamma   90.00
#
_symmetry.space_group_name_H-M   'P 1'
#
loop_
_entity.id
_entity.type
_entity.pdbx_description
1 polymer ?
#
loop_
_entity_poly.entity_id
_entity_poly.type
_entity_poly.pdbx_seq_one_letter_code
_entity_poly.pdbx_strand_id
1 'polypeptide(L)'
;MLFPPSNCVRVKAGESINSSFTTNKKELYHESTYVKGFKIDFRFLTDMEGEEYDIGIGECAMDSTDTKAIEDEGKLSREAKDAVDKMLKVVGAKVNTKIWMIQTSDSSCFISMLDIFDIGLYVTNHKYSFQIPNTIMNFNENIIMILKYLLTMKRDISKLGDSIVSSLDLRPSTDDSFNRQHKKNELNPRLPFTRDTYYTPPGCSVSKLPYHYSGPPPPFILNTLHVLSGTDYVTRPTEDNDQSYDIYGYRPVGDGIGIEVN
;
A
#
# COMPACT_ATOMS: atom_id res chain seq x y z
N MET A 1 -21.40 -10.02 -9.46
CA MET A 1 -19.95 -9.88 -9.18
C MET A 1 -19.60 -8.40 -9.19
N LEU A 2 -18.91 -7.86 -8.18
CA LEU A 2 -18.61 -6.43 -8.10
C LEU A 2 -17.66 -6.00 -9.24
N PHE A 3 -16.67 -6.83 -9.56
CA PHE A 3 -15.77 -6.67 -10.71
C PHE A 3 -15.99 -7.82 -11.70
N PRO A 4 -16.67 -7.61 -12.83
CA PRO A 4 -16.79 -8.61 -13.88
C PRO A 4 -15.47 -8.74 -14.67
N PRO A 5 -15.22 -9.88 -15.35
CA PRO A 5 -13.97 -10.17 -16.07
C PRO A 5 -13.63 -9.23 -17.24
N SER A 6 -14.56 -8.35 -17.64
CA SER A 6 -14.45 -7.46 -18.80
C SER A 6 -13.76 -6.13 -18.51
N ASN A 7 -13.33 -5.89 -17.27
CA ASN A 7 -12.65 -4.66 -16.88
C ASN A 7 -11.13 -4.86 -16.95
N CYS A 8 -10.35 -3.79 -17.06
CA CYS A 8 -8.88 -3.77 -16.86
C CYS A 8 -8.44 -4.20 -15.43
N VAL A 9 -9.40 -4.64 -14.60
CA VAL A 9 -9.24 -5.00 -13.21
C VAL A 9 -9.61 -6.47 -13.04
N ARG A 10 -8.68 -7.25 -12.51
CA ARG A 10 -8.90 -8.63 -12.08
C ARG A 10 -8.80 -8.75 -10.57
N VAL A 11 -9.49 -9.75 -10.01
CA VAL A 11 -9.38 -10.09 -8.59
C VAL A 11 -8.55 -11.36 -8.46
N LYS A 12 -7.49 -11.31 -7.67
CA LYS A 12 -6.66 -12.48 -7.32
C LYS A 12 -6.75 -12.69 -5.83
N ALA A 13 -7.30 -13.82 -5.42
CA ALA A 13 -7.32 -14.26 -4.03
C ALA A 13 -6.17 -15.23 -3.78
N GLY A 14 -5.44 -15.02 -2.68
CA GLY A 14 -4.49 -15.95 -2.11
C GLY A 14 -5.00 -16.37 -0.74
N GLU A 15 -5.23 -17.66 -0.55
CA GLU A 15 -5.61 -18.17 0.77
C GLU A 15 -4.34 -18.34 1.60
N SER A 16 -4.18 -17.56 2.67
CA SER A 16 -3.04 -17.74 3.57
C SER A 16 -3.25 -18.91 4.53
N ILE A 17 -4.50 -19.32 4.83
CA ILE A 17 -4.86 -20.68 5.28
C ILE A 17 -6.32 -21.00 4.92
N ASN A 18 -6.54 -22.02 4.09
CA ASN A 18 -7.86 -22.64 3.91
C ASN A 18 -8.18 -23.57 5.09
N SER A 19 -9.23 -23.25 5.88
CA SER A 19 -9.64 -24.01 7.07
C SER A 19 -11.10 -24.51 7.07
N SER A 20 -11.78 -24.61 5.92
CA SER A 20 -12.78 -25.69 5.71
C SER A 20 -12.14 -27.07 5.95
N PHE A 21 -10.80 -27.12 5.87
CA PHE A 21 -9.95 -28.22 6.32
C PHE A 21 -9.62 -28.18 7.82
N THR A 22 -9.37 -27.01 8.44
CA THR A 22 -8.89 -26.85 9.83
C THR A 22 -9.98 -27.06 10.91
N THR A 23 -11.25 -27.11 10.53
CA THR A 23 -12.35 -27.48 11.43
C THR A 23 -13.52 -28.11 10.65
N ASN A 24 -13.27 -28.97 9.65
CA ASN A 24 -13.31 -30.43 9.86
C ASN A 24 -12.25 -30.99 10.84
N LYS A 25 -11.01 -30.50 10.83
CA LYS A 25 -9.88 -30.84 11.75
C LYS A 25 -10.09 -30.56 13.26
N LYS A 26 -11.15 -29.87 13.69
CA LYS A 26 -11.48 -29.62 15.12
C LYS A 26 -12.64 -30.52 15.55
N GLU A 27 -13.48 -30.94 14.61
CA GLU A 27 -14.50 -31.98 14.78
C GLU A 27 -13.91 -33.42 14.62
N LEU A 28 -12.73 -33.61 14.01
CA LEU A 28 -12.00 -34.90 13.86
C LEU A 28 -10.87 -35.15 14.90
N TYR A 29 -10.33 -34.09 15.52
CA TYR A 29 -9.19 -34.13 16.47
C TYR A 29 -9.54 -33.38 17.77
N HIS A 30 -10.22 -34.06 18.70
CA HIS A 30 -10.89 -33.48 19.88
C HIS A 30 -9.98 -33.09 21.06
N GLU A 31 -8.70 -33.48 21.06
CA GLU A 31 -7.80 -33.27 22.22
C GLU A 31 -6.70 -32.20 22.01
N SER A 32 -6.78 -31.36 20.97
CA SER A 32 -5.75 -30.33 20.66
C SER A 32 -6.18 -28.89 20.99
N THR A 33 -5.25 -28.10 21.52
CA THR A 33 -5.42 -26.72 22.07
C THR A 33 -5.18 -25.57 21.08
N TYR A 34 -4.80 -25.83 19.82
CA TYR A 34 -4.52 -24.78 18.82
C TYR A 34 -5.11 -25.12 17.44
N VAL A 35 -6.16 -24.41 17.04
CA VAL A 35 -6.75 -24.54 15.70
C VAL A 35 -6.69 -23.22 14.97
N LYS A 36 -5.99 -23.24 13.83
CA LYS A 36 -5.58 -22.07 13.05
C LYS A 36 -6.76 -21.40 12.32
N GLY A 37 -6.84 -20.08 12.45
CA GLY A 37 -7.85 -19.21 11.84
C GLY A 37 -7.78 -19.16 10.31
N PHE A 38 -8.94 -19.02 9.68
CA PHE A 38 -9.13 -18.80 8.26
C PHE A 38 -8.65 -17.39 7.89
N LYS A 39 -7.81 -17.26 6.85
CA LYS A 39 -7.43 -15.96 6.28
C LYS A 39 -7.40 -16.03 4.75
N ILE A 40 -8.21 -15.19 4.11
CA ILE A 40 -8.15 -14.93 2.66
C ILE A 40 -7.55 -13.56 2.46
N ASP A 41 -6.45 -13.48 1.74
CA ASP A 41 -5.94 -12.23 1.17
C ASP A 41 -6.46 -12.11 -0.26
N PHE A 42 -6.93 -10.94 -0.67
CA PHE A 42 -7.36 -10.69 -2.04
C PHE A 42 -6.84 -9.35 -2.54
N ARG A 43 -6.51 -9.32 -3.82
CA ARG A 43 -5.91 -8.17 -4.49
C ARG A 43 -6.74 -7.82 -5.72
N PHE A 44 -6.99 -6.53 -5.89
CA PHE A 44 -7.50 -5.95 -7.11
C PHE A 44 -6.28 -5.52 -7.92
N LEU A 45 -6.16 -6.08 -9.13
CA LEU A 45 -4.95 -5.97 -9.94
C LEU A 45 -5.31 -5.42 -11.31
N THR A 46 -4.40 -4.65 -11.89
CA THR A 46 -4.37 -4.39 -13.32
C THR A 46 -3.03 -4.88 -13.89
N ASP A 47 -3.04 -5.29 -15.15
CA ASP A 47 -1.85 -5.78 -15.86
C ASP A 47 -1.38 -4.73 -16.85
N MET A 48 -0.09 -4.44 -16.82
CA MET A 48 0.53 -3.46 -17.71
C MET A 48 1.91 -3.97 -18.13
N GLU A 49 2.12 -4.21 -19.44
CA GLU A 49 3.38 -4.74 -20.00
C GLU A 49 3.88 -6.05 -19.34
N GLY A 50 2.97 -6.91 -18.88
CA GLY A 50 3.31 -8.16 -18.19
C GLY A 50 3.60 -8.01 -16.69
N GLU A 51 3.49 -6.79 -16.15
CA GLU A 51 3.63 -6.50 -14.72
C GLU A 51 2.26 -6.35 -14.03
N GLU A 52 2.12 -6.95 -12.85
CA GLU A 52 0.92 -6.80 -12.00
C GLU A 52 1.01 -5.49 -11.17
N TYR A 53 -0.05 -4.68 -11.15
CA TYR A 53 -0.19 -3.50 -10.29
C TYR A 53 -1.36 -3.66 -9.33
N ASP A 54 -1.08 -3.63 -8.04
CA ASP A 54 -2.09 -3.59 -6.98
C ASP A 54 -2.79 -2.22 -6.97
N ILE A 55 -4.10 -2.24 -7.20
CA ILE A 55 -4.99 -1.05 -7.21
C ILE A 55 -6.01 -1.10 -6.08
N GLY A 56 -6.01 -2.18 -5.31
CA GLY A 56 -6.73 -2.36 -4.07
C GLY A 56 -6.30 -3.67 -3.42
N ILE A 57 -6.35 -3.73 -2.09
CA ILE A 57 -5.93 -4.90 -1.33
C ILE A 57 -6.99 -5.17 -0.27
N GLY A 58 -7.19 -6.42 0.09
CA GLY A 58 -8.00 -6.73 1.24
C GLY A 58 -7.66 -8.06 1.85
N GLU A 59 -8.13 -8.21 3.07
CA GLU A 59 -7.99 -9.42 3.85
C GLU A 59 -9.32 -9.74 4.53
N CYS A 60 -9.55 -11.02 4.76
CA CYS A 60 -10.68 -11.52 5.52
C CYS A 60 -10.18 -12.58 6.49
N ALA A 61 -10.41 -12.36 7.78
CA ALA A 61 -10.06 -13.27 8.86
C ALA A 61 -11.30 -13.63 9.69
N MET A 62 -11.40 -14.90 10.09
CA MET A 62 -12.52 -15.46 10.89
C MET A 62 -12.25 -15.53 12.40
N ASP A 63 -11.01 -15.24 12.82
CA ASP A 63 -10.65 -15.22 14.24
C ASP A 63 -9.62 -14.13 14.45
N SER A 64 -10.09 -13.05 15.06
CA SER A 64 -9.28 -11.90 15.46
C SER A 64 -9.42 -11.68 16.95
N THR A 65 -8.43 -12.13 17.71
CA THR A 65 -8.08 -11.39 18.92
C THR A 65 -7.69 -9.96 18.52
N ASP A 66 -8.04 -8.95 19.32
CA ASP A 66 -7.78 -7.54 18.99
C ASP A 66 -6.31 -7.29 18.59
N THR A 67 -5.37 -7.95 19.27
CA THR A 67 -3.93 -7.85 18.97
C THR A 67 -3.61 -8.32 17.54
N LYS A 68 -4.24 -9.40 17.08
CA LYS A 68 -4.02 -9.94 15.75
C LYS A 68 -4.67 -9.09 14.66
N ALA A 69 -5.85 -8.52 14.92
CA ALA A 69 -6.48 -7.56 14.01
C ALA A 69 -5.59 -6.33 13.77
N ILE A 70 -4.96 -5.81 14.83
CA ILE A 70 -4.05 -4.66 14.75
C ILE A 70 -2.76 -5.03 13.99
N GLU A 71 -2.17 -6.19 14.27
CA GLU A 71 -0.99 -6.68 13.53
C GLU A 71 -1.29 -6.86 12.04
N ASP A 72 -2.45 -7.42 11.72
CA ASP A 72 -2.92 -7.63 10.36
C ASP A 72 -3.23 -6.30 9.65
N GLU A 73 -3.84 -5.32 10.33
CA GLU A 73 -4.03 -3.95 9.80
C GLU A 73 -2.69 -3.29 9.45
N GLY A 74 -1.67 -3.45 10.31
CA GLY A 74 -0.33 -2.95 10.06
C GLY A 74 0.33 -3.63 8.85
N LYS A 75 0.09 -4.93 8.64
CA LYS A 75 0.54 -5.66 7.44
C LYS A 75 -0.16 -5.14 6.19
N LEU A 76 -1.49 -5.05 6.21
CA LEU A 76 -2.30 -4.57 5.09
C LEU A 76 -1.91 -3.14 4.68
N SER A 77 -1.65 -2.27 5.66
CA SER A 77 -1.20 -0.89 5.41
C SER A 77 0.18 -0.84 4.74
N ARG A 78 1.12 -1.72 5.11
CA ARG A 78 2.43 -1.83 4.44
C ARG A 78 2.29 -2.31 2.99
N GLU A 79 1.44 -3.31 2.75
CA GLU A 79 1.19 -3.79 1.37
C GLU A 79 0.54 -2.70 0.52
N ALA A 80 -0.42 -1.95 1.07
CA ALA A 80 -1.03 -0.83 0.37
C ALA A 80 -0.03 0.31 0.11
N LYS A 81 0.92 0.52 1.03
CA LYS A 81 2.02 1.48 0.85
C LYS A 81 2.90 1.08 -0.32
N ASP A 82 3.32 -0.18 -0.38
CA ASP A 82 4.14 -0.70 -1.47
C ASP A 82 3.42 -0.58 -2.82
N ALA A 83 2.10 -0.78 -2.84
CA ALA A 83 1.26 -0.56 -4.01
C ALA A 83 1.23 0.92 -4.44
N VAL A 84 1.08 1.87 -3.50
CA VAL A 84 1.19 3.32 -3.79
C VAL A 84 2.56 3.64 -4.39
N ASP A 85 3.64 3.14 -3.80
CA ASP A 85 5.01 3.42 -4.25
C ASP A 85 5.27 2.86 -5.65
N LYS A 86 4.79 1.65 -5.94
CA LYS A 86 4.83 1.07 -7.29
C LYS A 86 4.02 1.91 -8.27
N MET A 87 2.87 2.42 -7.86
CA MET A 87 1.98 3.27 -8.68
C MET A 87 2.65 4.58 -9.10
N LEU A 88 3.27 5.29 -8.15
CA LEU A 88 3.90 6.60 -8.39
C LEU A 88 5.03 6.55 -9.42
N LYS A 89 5.65 5.38 -9.60
CA LYS A 89 6.70 5.18 -10.60
C LYS A 89 6.17 5.15 -12.04
N VAL A 90 4.87 4.88 -12.23
CA VAL A 90 4.30 4.64 -13.57
C VAL A 90 3.25 5.65 -14.00
N VAL A 91 2.53 6.28 -13.06
CA VAL A 91 1.45 7.21 -13.39
C VAL A 91 1.87 8.68 -13.22
N GLY A 92 1.33 9.56 -14.08
CA GLY A 92 1.59 10.99 -14.00
C GLY A 92 0.86 11.71 -12.85
N ALA A 93 1.19 12.99 -12.66
CA ALA A 93 0.71 13.82 -11.54
C ALA A 93 -0.82 13.91 -11.34
N LYS A 94 -1.59 13.71 -12.41
CA LYS A 94 -3.06 13.85 -12.38
C LYS A 94 -3.79 12.59 -11.94
N VAL A 95 -3.09 11.46 -11.85
CA VAL A 95 -3.70 10.18 -11.49
C VAL A 95 -3.83 10.08 -9.97
N ASN A 96 -5.01 9.68 -9.51
CA ASN A 96 -5.26 9.43 -8.09
C ASN A 96 -4.64 8.09 -7.68
N THR A 97 -3.52 8.12 -6.96
CA THR A 97 -2.76 6.93 -6.54
C THR A 97 -3.24 6.31 -5.23
N LYS A 98 -4.43 6.70 -4.73
CA LYS A 98 -5.00 6.12 -3.51
C LYS A 98 -5.32 4.65 -3.69
N ILE A 99 -4.90 3.84 -2.73
CA ILE A 99 -5.17 2.40 -2.72
C ILE A 99 -6.28 2.10 -1.73
N TRP A 100 -7.32 1.42 -2.20
CA TRP A 100 -8.41 0.95 -1.34
C TRP A 100 -7.96 -0.27 -0.54
N MET A 101 -8.31 -0.28 0.74
CA MET A 101 -8.07 -1.37 1.67
C MET A 101 -9.40 -1.88 2.20
N ILE A 102 -9.58 -3.20 2.21
CA ILE A 102 -10.73 -3.85 2.82
C ILE A 102 -10.23 -4.84 3.86
N GLN A 103 -10.63 -4.66 5.11
CA GLN A 103 -10.34 -5.62 6.16
C GLN A 103 -11.66 -6.19 6.67
N THR A 104 -11.79 -7.50 6.67
CA THR A 104 -12.93 -8.19 7.28
C THR A 104 -12.43 -9.01 8.45
N SER A 105 -13.06 -8.81 9.60
CA SER A 105 -12.78 -9.50 10.85
C SER A 105 -14.10 -10.00 11.40
N ASP A 106 -14.29 -11.32 11.40
CA ASP A 106 -15.55 -11.97 11.72
C ASP A 106 -16.70 -11.47 10.83
N SER A 107 -17.66 -10.75 11.43
CA SER A 107 -18.76 -10.09 10.72
C SER A 107 -18.52 -8.59 10.50
N SER A 108 -17.43 -8.03 11.02
CA SER A 108 -17.08 -6.62 10.82
C SER A 108 -16.30 -6.45 9.53
N CYS A 109 -16.70 -5.48 8.71
CA CYS A 109 -15.96 -5.07 7.53
C CYS A 109 -15.56 -3.59 7.66
N PHE A 110 -14.29 -3.31 7.38
CA PHE A 110 -13.68 -1.98 7.39
C PHE A 110 -13.19 -1.66 5.99
N ILE A 111 -13.57 -0.50 5.49
CA ILE A 111 -13.12 0.01 4.20
C ILE A 111 -12.35 1.30 4.46
N SER A 112 -11.11 1.33 3.98
CA SER A 112 -10.18 2.44 4.14
C SER A 112 -9.49 2.76 2.80
N MET A 113 -8.83 3.91 2.73
CA MET A 113 -7.94 4.26 1.62
C MET A 113 -6.60 4.74 2.16
N LEU A 114 -5.51 4.23 1.60
CA LEU A 114 -4.16 4.74 1.87
C LEU A 114 -3.78 5.80 0.82
N ASP A 115 -3.19 6.90 1.27
CA ASP A 115 -2.60 7.96 0.43
C ASP A 115 -1.26 8.42 0.99
N ILE A 116 -0.37 8.95 0.14
CA ILE A 116 0.93 9.52 0.51
C ILE A 116 0.84 11.03 0.71
N PHE A 117 0.32 11.47 1.85
CA PHE A 117 -0.04 12.89 2.05
C PHE A 117 1.15 13.85 1.92
N ASP A 118 2.31 13.47 2.47
CA ASP A 118 3.54 14.26 2.44
C ASP A 118 4.77 13.32 2.42
N ILE A 119 5.97 13.89 2.45
CA ILE A 119 7.25 13.20 2.48
C ILE A 119 7.29 12.17 3.62
N GLY A 120 7.26 10.88 3.25
CA GLY A 120 7.23 9.74 4.17
C GLY A 120 5.94 9.58 4.96
N LEU A 121 4.96 10.46 4.77
CA LEU A 121 3.71 10.46 5.53
C LEU A 121 2.61 9.78 4.72
N TYR A 122 2.36 8.51 5.05
CA TYR A 122 1.23 7.75 4.52
C TYR A 122 0.07 7.82 5.50
N VAL A 123 -1.13 8.10 5.00
CA VAL A 123 -2.32 8.29 5.81
C VAL A 123 -3.38 7.29 5.39
N THR A 124 -3.71 6.38 6.31
CA THR A 124 -4.88 5.52 6.21
C THR A 124 -6.12 6.33 6.58
N ASN A 125 -6.97 6.58 5.59
CA ASN A 125 -8.23 7.28 5.78
C ASN A 125 -9.37 6.25 5.82
N HIS A 126 -9.97 6.07 7.00
CA HIS A 126 -11.23 5.33 7.13
C HIS A 126 -12.32 5.90 6.23
N LYS A 127 -13.11 5.03 5.61
CA LYS A 127 -14.23 5.43 4.74
C LYS A 127 -15.56 4.95 5.26
N TYR A 128 -15.62 3.69 5.68
CA TYR A 128 -16.84 3.08 6.15
C TYR A 128 -16.55 1.81 6.94
N SER A 129 -17.40 1.53 7.92
CA SER A 129 -17.43 0.24 8.61
C SER A 129 -18.86 -0.24 8.67
N PHE A 130 -19.06 -1.54 8.53
CA PHE A 130 -20.37 -2.15 8.67
C PHE A 130 -20.25 -3.57 9.17
N GLN A 131 -21.33 -4.07 9.76
CA GLN A 131 -21.50 -5.48 10.05
C GLN A 131 -22.10 -6.16 8.81
N ILE A 132 -21.52 -7.27 8.39
CA ILE A 132 -22.07 -8.15 7.36
C ILE A 132 -23.47 -8.56 7.84
N PRO A 133 -24.54 -8.21 7.08
CA PRO A 133 -25.88 -8.44 7.56
C PRO A 133 -26.16 -9.92 7.83
N ASN A 134 -26.52 -10.21 9.08
CA ASN A 134 -26.89 -11.55 9.55
C ASN A 134 -28.42 -11.73 9.70
N THR A 135 -29.21 -10.67 9.47
CA THR A 135 -30.68 -10.71 9.47
C THR A 135 -31.23 -9.86 8.33
N ILE A 136 -32.47 -10.14 7.92
CA ILE A 136 -33.18 -9.36 6.88
C ILE A 136 -33.35 -7.89 7.31
N MET A 137 -33.60 -7.64 8.60
CA MET A 137 -33.77 -6.29 9.14
C MET A 137 -32.47 -5.48 9.02
N ASN A 138 -31.35 -6.04 9.51
CA ASN A 138 -30.03 -5.42 9.40
C ASN A 138 -29.65 -5.19 7.92
N PHE A 139 -29.97 -6.15 7.04
CA PHE A 139 -29.75 -6.00 5.60
C PHE A 139 -30.51 -4.80 5.05
N ASN A 140 -31.82 -4.71 5.31
CA ASN A 140 -32.66 -3.62 4.80
C ASN A 140 -32.21 -2.24 5.30
N GLU A 141 -31.75 -2.16 6.56
CA GLU A 141 -31.28 -0.91 7.16
C GLU A 141 -29.95 -0.44 6.56
N ASN A 142 -29.02 -1.36 6.29
CA ASN A 142 -27.62 -1.02 5.98
C ASN A 142 -27.22 -1.18 4.51
N ILE A 143 -27.98 -1.94 3.71
CA ILE A 143 -27.58 -2.32 2.34
C ILE A 143 -27.32 -1.13 1.43
N ILE A 144 -28.09 -0.04 1.56
CA ILE A 144 -27.93 1.15 0.72
C ILE A 144 -26.54 1.77 0.92
N MET A 145 -26.13 1.93 2.18
CA MET A 145 -24.82 2.51 2.51
C MET A 145 -23.68 1.57 2.17
N ILE A 146 -23.83 0.27 2.44
CA ILE A 146 -22.86 -0.77 2.05
C ILE A 146 -22.63 -0.72 0.53
N LEU A 147 -23.70 -0.76 -0.27
CA LEU A 147 -23.61 -0.71 -1.73
C LEU A 147 -23.00 0.60 -2.21
N LYS A 148 -23.35 1.74 -1.61
CA LYS A 148 -22.77 3.05 -1.97
C LYS A 148 -21.25 3.03 -1.88
N TYR A 149 -20.69 2.53 -0.77
CA TYR A 149 -19.23 2.49 -0.60
C TYR A 149 -18.56 1.44 -1.49
N LEU A 150 -19.13 0.24 -1.62
CA LEU A 150 -18.60 -0.79 -2.50
C LEU A 150 -18.61 -0.37 -3.98
N LEU A 151 -19.65 0.33 -4.44
CA LEU A 151 -19.73 0.85 -5.80
C LEU A 151 -18.80 2.04 -6.02
N THR A 152 -18.59 2.88 -5.01
CA THR A 152 -17.61 3.97 -5.06
C THR A 152 -16.20 3.41 -5.20
N MET A 153 -15.85 2.43 -4.37
CA MET A 153 -14.59 1.70 -4.45
C MET A 153 -14.41 1.06 -5.82
N LYS A 154 -15.42 0.34 -6.33
CA LYS A 154 -15.38 -0.24 -7.68
C LYS A 154 -15.03 0.79 -8.74
N ARG A 155 -15.75 1.91 -8.76
CA ARG A 155 -15.55 2.99 -9.72
C ARG A 155 -14.12 3.53 -9.65
N ASP A 156 -13.62 3.77 -8.45
CA ASP A 156 -12.31 4.39 -8.25
C ASP A 156 -11.18 3.41 -8.62
N ILE A 157 -11.30 2.13 -8.24
CA ILE A 157 -10.38 1.05 -8.66
C ILE A 157 -10.37 0.91 -10.19
N SER A 158 -11.53 0.90 -10.85
CA SER A 158 -11.59 0.82 -12.31
C SER A 158 -10.93 2.03 -12.99
N LYS A 159 -11.19 3.25 -12.51
CA LYS A 159 -10.54 4.46 -13.04
C LYS A 159 -9.02 4.44 -12.88
N LEU A 160 -8.54 3.90 -11.76
CA LEU A 160 -7.10 3.75 -11.53
C LEU A 160 -6.50 2.72 -12.50
N GLY A 161 -7.14 1.57 -12.66
CA GLY A 161 -6.77 0.57 -13.67
C GLY A 161 -6.69 1.16 -15.07
N ASP A 162 -7.73 1.87 -15.50
CA ASP A 162 -7.75 2.55 -16.81
C ASP A 162 -6.60 3.57 -16.93
N SER A 163 -6.33 4.35 -15.87
CA SER A 163 -5.26 5.35 -15.88
C SER A 163 -3.88 4.71 -16.01
N ILE A 164 -3.66 3.54 -15.41
CA ILE A 164 -2.39 2.79 -15.52
C ILE A 164 -2.22 2.28 -16.94
N VAL A 165 -3.25 1.63 -17.50
CA VAL A 165 -3.23 1.13 -18.88
C VAL A 165 -3.02 2.28 -19.88
N SER A 166 -3.74 3.38 -19.74
CA SER A 166 -3.56 4.57 -20.61
C SER A 166 -2.23 5.29 -20.41
N SER A 167 -1.53 5.07 -19.29
CA SER A 167 -0.16 5.60 -19.11
C SER A 167 0.84 4.93 -20.06
N LEU A 168 0.50 3.78 -20.67
CA LEU A 168 1.28 3.14 -21.74
C LEU A 168 1.17 3.85 -23.08
N ASP A 169 -0.03 4.28 -23.46
CA ASP A 169 -0.27 4.95 -24.76
C ASP A 169 0.49 6.28 -24.89
N LEU A 170 0.92 6.83 -23.75
CA LEU A 170 1.73 8.05 -23.66
C LEU A 170 3.24 7.78 -23.61
N ARG A 171 3.69 6.53 -23.43
CA ARG A 171 5.09 6.17 -23.58
C ARG A 171 5.42 6.19 -25.08
N PRO A 172 6.45 6.93 -25.51
CA PRO A 172 6.76 7.02 -26.92
C PRO A 172 7.10 5.62 -27.44
N SER A 173 6.29 5.11 -28.37
CA SER A 173 6.70 4.03 -29.25
C SER A 173 8.00 4.45 -29.90
N THR A 174 8.95 3.52 -30.02
CA THR A 174 10.17 3.61 -30.82
C THR A 174 9.83 3.70 -32.31
N ASP A 175 9.06 4.71 -32.70
CA ASP A 175 8.80 5.07 -34.08
C ASP A 175 9.37 6.47 -34.30
N ASP A 176 10.65 6.45 -34.69
CA ASP A 176 11.62 7.54 -34.75
C ASP A 176 11.34 8.50 -35.94
N SER A 177 10.07 8.77 -36.23
CA SER A 177 9.67 9.58 -37.37
C SER A 177 8.96 10.86 -36.92
N PHE A 178 9.48 12.00 -37.38
CA PHE A 178 8.85 13.34 -37.34
C PHE A 178 9.17 14.32 -36.20
N ASN A 179 10.30 14.21 -35.50
CA ASN A 179 10.94 15.37 -34.84
C ASN A 179 10.01 16.22 -33.94
N ARG A 180 8.93 15.65 -33.39
CA ARG A 180 8.00 16.35 -32.50
C ARG A 180 8.63 16.35 -31.12
N GLN A 181 8.67 17.52 -30.47
CA GLN A 181 9.12 17.63 -29.08
C GLN A 181 8.34 16.65 -28.21
N HIS A 182 8.98 15.56 -27.81
CA HIS A 182 8.42 14.60 -26.89
C HIS A 182 8.16 15.31 -25.57
N LYS A 183 6.91 15.26 -25.07
CA LYS A 183 6.69 15.46 -23.64
C LYS A 183 7.38 14.30 -22.95
N LYS A 184 8.53 14.55 -22.33
CA LYS A 184 9.09 13.62 -21.35
C LYS A 184 7.95 13.29 -20.39
N ASN A 185 7.68 12.01 -20.16
CA ASN A 185 6.75 11.61 -19.13
C ASN A 185 7.25 12.22 -17.81
N GLU A 186 6.54 13.24 -17.35
CA GLU A 186 6.81 13.84 -16.05
C GLU A 186 6.47 12.77 -15.01
N LEU A 187 7.51 12.30 -14.31
CA LEU A 187 7.33 11.43 -13.15
C LEU A 187 6.31 12.04 -12.20
N ASN A 188 5.63 11.20 -11.44
CA ASN A 188 4.72 11.71 -10.44
C ASN A 188 5.50 12.65 -9.47
N PRO A 189 5.04 13.90 -9.26
CA PRO A 189 5.72 14.83 -8.37
C PRO A 189 5.75 14.36 -6.92
N ARG A 190 4.90 13.40 -6.55
CA ARG A 190 4.89 12.76 -5.22
C ARG A 190 5.83 11.54 -5.13
N LEU A 191 6.51 11.14 -6.21
CA LEU A 191 7.47 10.03 -6.18
C LEU A 191 8.60 10.26 -5.15
N PRO A 192 9.19 11.47 -5.00
CA PRO A 192 10.19 11.74 -3.97
C PRO A 192 9.66 11.68 -2.53
N PHE A 193 8.34 11.61 -2.34
CA PHE A 193 7.74 11.50 -1.01
C PHE A 193 7.85 10.08 -0.48
N THR A 194 8.10 9.10 -1.34
CA THR A 194 8.17 7.68 -0.97
C THR A 194 9.32 7.40 -0.02
N ARG A 195 9.15 6.45 0.90
CA ARG A 195 10.19 6.02 1.86
C ARG A 195 10.27 4.52 1.90
N ASP A 196 11.41 3.99 2.32
CA ASP A 196 11.57 2.55 2.44
C ASP A 196 10.62 1.97 3.51
N THR A 197 10.06 0.80 3.24
CA THR A 197 9.23 0.06 4.19
C THR A 197 10.13 -0.79 5.10
N TYR A 198 9.98 -0.66 6.42
CA TYR A 198 10.56 -1.63 7.35
C TYR A 198 9.69 -2.88 7.43
N TYR A 199 10.32 -4.05 7.33
CA TYR A 199 9.67 -5.34 7.53
C TYR A 199 10.28 -6.06 8.72
N THR A 200 9.45 -6.78 9.45
CA THR A 200 9.92 -7.69 10.50
C THR A 200 10.83 -8.75 9.89
N PRO A 201 12.06 -8.94 10.42
CA PRO A 201 13.00 -9.92 9.87
C PRO A 201 12.45 -11.35 9.99
N PRO A 202 12.79 -12.25 9.05
CA PRO A 202 12.37 -13.65 9.11
C PRO A 202 13.16 -14.41 10.17
N GLY A 203 12.46 -15.05 11.12
CA GLY A 203 13.07 -15.94 12.13
C GLY A 203 14.25 -15.31 12.87
N CYS A 204 15.22 -16.12 13.32
CA CYS A 204 16.44 -15.72 14.05
C CYS A 204 17.40 -14.77 13.28
N SER A 205 16.92 -14.00 12.31
CA SER A 205 17.69 -13.00 11.58
C SER A 205 17.71 -11.68 12.34
N VAL A 206 18.84 -10.99 12.26
CA VAL A 206 18.99 -9.64 12.83
C VAL A 206 18.10 -8.65 12.07
N SER A 207 17.45 -7.75 12.81
CA SER A 207 16.69 -6.65 12.22
C SER A 207 17.61 -5.73 11.42
N LYS A 208 17.15 -5.26 10.26
CA LYS A 208 17.90 -4.33 9.41
C LYS A 208 17.04 -3.11 9.15
N LEU A 209 17.60 -1.93 9.44
CA LEU A 209 16.94 -0.67 9.10
C LEU A 209 17.14 -0.40 7.61
N PRO A 210 16.07 -0.09 6.86
CA PRO A 210 16.22 0.35 5.48
C PRO A 210 17.03 1.64 5.39
N TYR A 211 17.82 1.76 4.32
CA TYR A 211 18.78 2.86 4.16
C TYR A 211 18.08 4.22 4.10
N HIS A 212 16.87 4.26 3.53
CA HIS A 212 16.08 5.48 3.38
C HIS A 212 14.84 5.50 4.28
N TYR A 213 14.90 4.80 5.41
CA TYR A 213 13.83 4.82 6.41
C TYR A 213 13.61 6.23 6.98
N SER A 214 14.72 6.92 7.28
CA SER A 214 14.73 8.32 7.68
C SER A 214 15.23 9.16 6.49
N GLY A 215 14.33 9.63 5.63
CA GLY A 215 14.73 10.58 4.60
C GLY A 215 15.19 11.92 5.20
N PRO A 216 15.87 12.78 4.42
CA PRO A 216 16.18 14.11 4.88
C PRO A 216 14.87 14.81 5.29
N PRO A 217 14.85 15.52 6.43
CA PRO A 217 13.67 16.23 6.86
C PRO A 217 13.22 17.19 5.75
N PRO A 218 11.91 17.38 5.57
CA PRO A 218 11.39 18.33 4.59
C PRO A 218 12.07 19.70 4.75
N PRO A 219 12.40 20.41 3.66
CA PRO A 219 13.08 21.71 3.73
C PRO A 219 12.34 22.74 4.61
N PHE A 220 11.01 22.65 4.68
CA PHE A 220 10.20 23.53 5.54
C PHE A 220 10.31 23.18 7.04
N ILE A 221 10.58 21.93 7.40
CA ILE A 221 10.82 21.50 8.77
C ILE A 221 12.23 21.88 9.21
N LEU A 222 13.22 21.91 8.30
CA LEU A 222 14.60 22.33 8.62
C LEU A 222 14.64 23.72 9.26
N ASN A 223 13.91 24.69 8.72
CA ASN A 223 13.82 26.05 9.30
C ASN A 223 13.18 26.06 10.70
N THR A 224 12.29 25.12 10.99
CA THR A 224 11.60 25.02 12.28
C THR A 224 12.46 24.27 13.31
N LEU A 225 13.18 23.23 12.89
CA LEU A 225 14.12 22.49 13.74
C LEU A 225 15.36 23.31 14.10
N HIS A 226 15.78 24.23 13.22
CA HIS A 226 16.89 25.16 13.51
C HIS A 226 16.57 26.13 14.66
N VAL A 227 15.28 26.36 14.94
CA VAL A 227 14.80 27.16 16.09
C VAL A 227 14.79 26.31 17.38
N LEU A 228 14.60 24.99 17.26
CA LEU A 228 14.55 24.06 18.40
C LEU A 228 15.92 23.48 18.78
N SER A 229 16.91 23.51 17.90
CA SER A 229 18.25 22.94 18.13
C SER A 229 19.21 23.86 18.91
N GLY A 230 18.68 24.89 19.59
CA GLY A 230 19.49 25.88 20.30
C GLY A 230 20.30 25.38 21.50
N THR A 231 20.19 24.10 21.90
CA THR A 231 20.85 23.61 23.12
C THR A 231 21.67 22.32 23.03
N ASP A 232 21.68 21.57 21.92
CA ASP A 232 22.49 20.32 21.86
C ASP A 232 23.22 20.18 20.53
N TYR A 233 24.42 20.76 20.46
CA TYR A 233 25.33 20.58 19.34
C TYR A 233 26.12 19.26 19.48
N VAL A 234 25.68 18.23 18.77
CA VAL A 234 26.62 17.28 18.16
C VAL A 234 26.88 17.80 16.74
N THR A 235 28.13 18.14 16.44
CA THR A 235 28.56 18.58 15.11
C THR A 235 28.15 17.55 14.05
N ARG A 236 27.17 17.90 13.22
CA ARG A 236 26.89 17.16 11.98
C ARG A 236 28.04 17.35 11.00
N PRO A 237 28.34 16.35 10.15
CA PRO A 237 29.28 16.53 9.05
C PRO A 237 28.80 17.67 8.15
N THR A 238 29.72 18.58 7.80
CA THR A 238 29.48 19.71 6.91
C THR A 238 28.88 19.25 5.59
N GLU A 239 27.73 19.81 5.23
CA GLU A 239 27.04 19.57 3.96
C GLU A 239 27.86 20.19 2.82
N ASP A 240 28.46 19.36 1.97
CA ASP A 240 28.96 19.80 0.67
C ASP A 240 27.77 20.08 -0.27
N ASN A 241 27.70 21.32 -0.76
CA ASN A 241 26.61 21.86 -1.59
C ASN A 241 26.54 21.33 -3.03
N ASP A 242 27.43 20.39 -3.41
CA ASP A 242 27.65 20.00 -4.81
C ASP A 242 27.21 18.57 -5.15
N GLN A 243 26.38 17.93 -4.30
CA GLN A 243 26.03 16.52 -4.47
C GLN A 243 24.68 16.31 -5.18
N SER A 244 24.70 15.61 -6.31
CA SER A 244 23.51 15.25 -7.09
C SER A 244 22.67 14.19 -6.35
N TYR A 245 21.38 14.46 -6.17
CA TYR A 245 20.41 13.48 -5.68
C TYR A 245 19.90 12.60 -6.83
N ASP A 246 19.54 11.36 -6.54
CA ASP A 246 18.89 10.47 -7.49
C ASP A 246 17.43 10.88 -7.75
N ILE A 247 16.76 10.13 -8.62
CA ILE A 247 15.35 10.39 -9.00
C ILE A 247 14.35 10.27 -7.82
N TYR A 248 14.80 9.76 -6.67
CA TYR A 248 14.02 9.60 -5.45
C TYR A 248 14.37 10.67 -4.39
N GLY A 249 15.33 11.55 -4.66
CA GLY A 249 15.79 12.55 -3.71
C GLY A 249 16.79 12.00 -2.69
N TYR A 250 17.43 10.86 -2.97
CA TYR A 250 18.48 10.27 -2.13
C TYR A 250 19.86 10.62 -2.65
N ARG A 251 20.83 10.78 -1.74
CA ARG A 251 22.24 10.86 -2.14
C ARG A 251 22.70 9.48 -2.63
N PRO A 252 23.42 9.37 -3.75
CA PRO A 252 24.14 8.15 -4.09
C PRO A 252 25.16 7.89 -2.97
N VAL A 253 24.92 6.84 -2.21
CA VAL A 253 25.85 6.42 -1.15
C VAL A 253 26.88 5.52 -1.81
N GLY A 254 28.16 5.89 -1.74
CA GLY A 254 29.24 5.01 -2.20
C GLY A 254 29.16 3.68 -1.47
N ASP A 255 29.47 2.59 -2.16
CA ASP A 255 29.41 1.22 -1.64
C ASP A 255 30.03 1.12 -0.24
N GLY A 256 29.22 1.07 0.82
CA GLY A 256 29.71 1.30 2.17
C GLY A 256 28.74 0.96 3.29
N ILE A 257 28.90 -0.27 3.79
CA ILE A 257 28.66 -0.78 5.16
C ILE A 257 27.26 -0.51 5.74
N GLY A 258 26.43 -1.56 5.73
CA GLY A 258 25.19 -1.59 6.51
C GLY A 258 25.46 -1.29 7.98
N ILE A 259 24.69 -0.36 8.53
CA ILE A 259 24.73 -0.04 9.96
C ILE A 259 24.06 -1.20 10.69
N GLU A 260 24.84 -2.10 11.27
CA GLU A 260 24.36 -3.04 12.29
C GLU A 260 24.13 -2.26 13.59
N VAL A 261 22.89 -2.22 14.04
CA VAL A 261 22.53 -1.68 15.36
C VAL A 261 22.52 -2.86 16.33
N ASN A 262 23.49 -2.89 17.25
CA ASN A 262 23.57 -3.87 18.35
C ASN A 262 22.51 -3.61 19.41
#